data_AF-A0A8X7ZQJ1-F1
#
_entry.id   AF-A0A8X7ZQJ1-F1
#
_cell.length_a   1.000
_cell.length_b   1.000
_cell.length_c   1.000
_cell.angle_alpha   90.00
_cell.angle_beta   90.00
_cell.angle_gamma   90.00
#
_symmetry.space_group_name_H-M   'P 1'
#
loop_
_entity.id
_entity.type
_entity.pdbx_description
1 polymer ?
#
loop_
_entity_poly.entity_id
_entity_poly.type
_entity_poly.pdbx_seq_one_letter_code
_entity_poly.pdbx_strand_id
1 'polypeptide(L)'
;MSDGGITVLDGNTLRSLHVSLPEDTLTLTGAQVLDFAESKSSQSLLGISLPPHLKSSALRRMNIDGVDDDTSFQRTELSREQASRKLGDYLSAIADELKDDPLVVSILDGNALRMFLEDEDDFAMIAENLFTDLDTEDKGKIGKSEIRNAVVHMGVEMGVPPLEEFPLLNDILKKHGVEEEGELGQSQFAELLQPIIQELADALAKKHVAVIHKIKIVNGSEIRKVLADEKKLNDAIAKALQGKHKNDQKSTEIIRDFLEKNGKELGLPPSEANEAVILLYDAVFTDIDSGRDASIEEDDFRKLLREILEKFAEQLEANPVYCDLDG
;
A
#
# COMPACT_ATOMS: atom_id res chain seq x y z
N MET A 1 -19.50 10.91 -1.67
CA MET A 1 -18.13 10.52 -1.27
C MET A 1 -18.27 9.27 -0.42
N SER A 2 -18.55 8.14 -1.05
CA SER A 2 -18.53 6.83 -0.39
C SER A 2 -17.08 6.54 -0.09
N ASP A 3 -16.68 6.76 1.17
CA ASP A 3 -15.35 6.42 1.67
C ASP A 3 -15.23 4.89 1.56
N GLY A 4 -14.66 4.42 0.44
CA GLY A 4 -14.43 3.02 0.14
C GLY A 4 -13.40 2.48 1.12
N GLY A 5 -13.86 2.19 2.34
CA GLY A 5 -13.10 1.94 3.56
C GLY A 5 -11.69 1.42 3.34
N ILE A 6 -10.75 2.36 3.22
CA ILE A 6 -9.33 2.05 3.13
C ILE A 6 -8.87 1.54 4.51
N THR A 7 -8.16 0.42 4.50
CA THR A 7 -7.58 -0.21 5.68
C THR A 7 -6.06 -0.22 5.55
N VAL A 8 -5.37 0.20 6.62
CA VAL A 8 -3.91 0.13 6.70
C VAL A 8 -3.49 -1.15 7.41
N LEU A 9 -2.61 -1.91 6.78
CA LEU A 9 -2.00 -3.13 7.33
C LEU A 9 -0.57 -2.83 7.76
N ASP A 10 -0.38 -2.59 9.05
CA ASP A 10 0.87 -2.17 9.69
C ASP A 10 1.61 -3.31 10.42
N GLY A 11 1.15 -4.55 10.25
CA GLY A 11 1.73 -5.74 10.87
C GLY A 11 1.31 -6.02 12.31
N ASN A 12 0.53 -5.14 12.96
CA ASN A 12 0.08 -5.36 14.35
C ASN A 12 -0.80 -6.63 14.50
N THR A 13 -1.64 -6.91 13.50
CA THR A 13 -2.46 -8.13 13.46
C THR A 13 -1.60 -9.38 13.39
N LEU A 14 -0.56 -9.38 12.55
CA LEU A 14 0.40 -10.49 12.48
C LEU A 14 1.24 -10.62 13.75
N ARG A 15 1.61 -9.51 14.39
CA ARG A 15 2.40 -9.53 15.64
C ARG A 15 1.66 -10.23 16.78
N SER A 16 0.33 -10.06 16.82
CA SER A 16 -0.54 -10.67 17.83
C SER A 16 -1.02 -12.07 17.46
N LEU A 17 -0.70 -12.55 16.25
CA LEU A 17 -1.14 -13.83 15.72
C LEU A 17 -0.45 -14.99 16.44
N HIS A 18 -1.24 -15.80 17.13
CA HIS A 18 -0.77 -17.03 17.75
C HIS A 18 -1.00 -18.20 16.78
N VAL A 19 0.07 -18.65 16.13
CA VAL A 19 0.01 -19.77 15.19
C VAL A 19 0.64 -21.02 15.82
N SER A 20 -0.08 -22.13 15.76
CA SER A 20 0.43 -23.45 16.14
C SER A 20 0.44 -24.39 14.93
N LEU A 21 1.51 -25.18 14.82
CA LEU A 21 1.61 -26.24 13.81
C LEU A 21 0.63 -27.38 14.13
N PRO A 22 0.06 -28.05 13.11
CA PRO A 22 -0.80 -29.23 13.30
C PRO A 22 -0.18 -30.28 14.21
N GLU A 23 -0.99 -31.05 14.95
CA GLU A 23 -0.47 -32.00 15.95
C GLU A 23 0.24 -33.21 15.35
N ASP A 24 -0.11 -33.58 14.12
CA ASP A 24 0.38 -34.79 13.45
C ASP A 24 1.72 -34.60 12.70
N THR A 25 2.30 -33.39 12.68
CA THR A 25 3.54 -33.10 11.95
C THR A 25 4.77 -33.33 12.81
N LEU A 26 5.47 -34.44 12.53
CA LEU A 26 6.73 -34.81 13.19
C LEU A 26 7.94 -34.05 12.63
N THR A 27 8.00 -33.90 11.30
CA THR A 27 9.03 -33.16 10.58
C THR A 27 8.42 -32.33 9.47
N LEU A 28 8.98 -31.16 9.21
CA LEU A 28 8.54 -30.23 8.18
C LEU A 28 9.74 -29.71 7.41
N THR A 29 9.60 -29.51 6.10
CA THR A 29 10.61 -28.78 5.34
C THR A 29 10.47 -27.27 5.55
N GLY A 30 11.53 -26.50 5.34
CA GLY A 30 11.46 -25.05 5.35
C GLY A 30 10.38 -24.50 4.42
N ALA A 31 10.20 -25.11 3.23
CA ALA A 31 9.13 -24.74 2.29
C ALA A 31 7.73 -24.90 2.91
N GLN A 32 7.47 -26.02 3.59
CA GLN A 32 6.18 -26.26 4.25
C GLN A 32 5.92 -25.27 5.39
N VAL A 33 6.97 -24.86 6.11
CA VAL A 33 6.86 -23.83 7.14
C VAL A 33 6.49 -22.48 6.53
N LEU A 34 7.13 -22.11 5.42
CA LEU A 34 6.83 -20.85 4.71
C LEU A 34 5.42 -20.86 4.13
N ASP A 35 5.02 -21.92 3.43
CA ASP A 35 3.67 -22.05 2.86
C ASP A 35 2.59 -21.92 3.95
N PHE A 36 2.81 -22.56 5.09
CA PHE A 36 1.90 -22.46 6.23
C PHE A 36 1.87 -21.04 6.83
N ALA A 37 3.03 -20.41 6.97
CA ALA A 37 3.13 -19.04 7.47
C ALA A 37 2.45 -18.05 6.53
N GLU A 38 2.67 -18.17 5.21
CA GLU A 38 2.05 -17.31 4.20
C GLU A 38 0.54 -17.49 4.14
N SER A 39 0.06 -18.74 4.25
CA SER A 39 -1.38 -19.02 4.34
C SER A 39 -2.00 -18.36 5.58
N LYS A 40 -1.33 -18.44 6.74
CA LYS A 40 -1.79 -17.82 7.98
C LYS A 40 -1.72 -16.30 7.94
N SER A 41 -0.66 -15.76 7.34
CA SER A 41 -0.51 -14.32 7.13
C SER A 41 -1.60 -13.79 6.23
N SER A 42 -1.86 -14.45 5.09
CA SER A 42 -2.93 -14.09 4.17
C SER A 42 -4.29 -14.09 4.88
N GLN A 43 -4.61 -15.15 5.64
CA GLN A 43 -5.85 -15.20 6.44
C GLN A 43 -5.97 -14.04 7.44
N SER A 44 -4.88 -13.68 8.11
CA SER A 44 -4.85 -12.58 9.08
C SER A 44 -4.85 -11.19 8.43
N LEU A 45 -4.48 -11.10 7.16
CA LEU A 45 -4.37 -9.87 6.38
C LEU A 45 -5.46 -9.81 5.30
N LEU A 46 -6.69 -10.19 5.66
CA LEU A 46 -7.88 -10.02 4.80
C LEU A 46 -7.81 -10.81 3.48
N GLY A 47 -7.10 -11.93 3.47
CA GLY A 47 -6.99 -12.81 2.31
C GLY A 47 -6.04 -12.33 1.22
N ILE A 48 -5.28 -11.26 1.44
CA ILE A 48 -4.32 -10.78 0.43
C ILE A 48 -3.14 -11.75 0.27
N SER A 49 -2.58 -11.80 -0.93
CA SER A 49 -1.27 -12.40 -1.14
C SER A 49 -0.19 -11.43 -0.68
N LEU A 50 0.78 -11.92 0.11
CA LEU A 50 1.89 -11.09 0.55
C LEU A 50 2.72 -10.62 -0.67
N PRO A 51 3.01 -9.32 -0.79
CA PRO A 51 3.94 -8.82 -1.79
C PRO A 51 5.31 -9.53 -1.77
N PRO A 52 5.95 -9.78 -2.94
CA PRO A 52 7.23 -10.48 -3.00
C PRO A 52 8.37 -9.84 -2.20
N HIS A 53 8.36 -8.51 -2.07
CA HIS A 53 9.37 -7.79 -1.29
C HIS A 53 9.26 -8.10 0.21
N LEU A 54 8.04 -8.22 0.77
CA LEU A 54 7.85 -8.60 2.17
C LEU A 54 8.36 -10.01 2.46
N LYS A 55 8.06 -10.96 1.56
CA LYS A 55 8.54 -12.35 1.67
C LYS A 55 10.07 -12.40 1.68
N SER A 56 10.68 -11.69 0.73
CA SER A 56 12.14 -11.63 0.57
C SER A 56 12.82 -10.95 1.76
N SER A 57 12.30 -9.81 2.23
CA SER A 57 12.80 -9.10 3.42
C SER A 57 12.70 -9.98 4.68
N ALA A 58 11.57 -10.67 4.87
CA ALA A 58 11.37 -11.55 6.01
C ALA A 58 12.33 -12.75 6.01
N LEU A 59 12.53 -13.39 4.85
CA LEU A 59 13.50 -14.49 4.70
C LEU A 59 14.93 -14.04 5.03
N ARG A 60 15.36 -12.87 4.53
CA ARG A 60 16.69 -12.31 4.83
C ARG A 60 16.90 -12.07 6.32
N ARG A 61 15.88 -11.61 7.04
CA ARG A 61 15.94 -11.40 8.50
C ARG A 61 16.01 -12.73 9.27
N MET A 62 15.47 -13.82 8.73
CA MET A 62 15.61 -15.16 9.33
C MET A 62 16.98 -15.80 9.11
N ASN A 63 17.64 -15.48 8.00
CA ASN A 63 18.92 -16.08 7.59
C ASN A 63 20.15 -15.43 8.25
N ILE A 64 19.96 -14.62 9.30
CA ILE A 64 21.04 -14.00 10.09
C ILE A 64 21.99 -15.06 10.72
N ASP A 65 21.60 -16.35 10.75
CA ASP A 65 22.42 -17.48 11.19
C ASP A 65 23.43 -18.02 10.14
N GLY A 66 23.60 -17.38 8.97
CA GLY A 66 24.75 -17.61 8.10
C GLY A 66 24.66 -18.76 7.09
N VAL A 67 23.46 -19.10 6.60
CA VAL A 67 23.28 -20.00 5.43
C VAL A 67 22.74 -19.17 4.27
N ASP A 68 23.62 -18.94 3.29
CA ASP A 68 23.53 -17.89 2.25
C ASP A 68 22.68 -18.28 1.02
N ASP A 69 21.67 -19.13 1.17
CA ASP A 69 20.83 -19.52 0.03
C ASP A 69 19.40 -19.86 0.46
N ASP A 70 18.43 -19.05 0.05
CA ASP A 70 16.99 -19.26 0.26
C ASP A 70 16.54 -20.67 -0.20
N THR A 71 17.20 -21.22 -1.22
CA THR A 71 16.90 -22.57 -1.72
C THR A 71 17.37 -23.69 -0.78
N SER A 72 18.38 -23.42 0.06
CA SER A 72 18.88 -24.38 1.05
C SER A 72 17.93 -24.49 2.24
N PHE A 73 17.38 -23.38 2.72
CA PHE A 73 16.41 -23.37 3.82
C PHE A 73 15.14 -24.12 3.44
N GLN A 74 14.60 -23.88 2.24
CA GLN A 74 13.36 -24.51 1.77
C GLN A 74 13.41 -26.05 1.79
N ARG A 75 14.60 -26.62 1.55
CA ARG A 75 14.83 -28.08 1.53
C ARG A 75 15.25 -28.68 2.86
N THR A 76 15.52 -27.84 3.87
CA THR A 76 15.98 -28.29 5.18
C THR A 76 14.82 -28.94 5.94
N GLU A 77 15.03 -30.16 6.43
CA GLU A 77 14.11 -30.81 7.36
C GLU A 77 14.29 -30.24 8.77
N LEU A 78 13.19 -29.84 9.37
CA LEU A 78 13.11 -29.20 10.68
C LEU A 78 12.30 -30.08 11.63
N SER A 79 12.77 -30.21 12.87
CA SER A 79 11.94 -30.74 13.95
C SER A 79 10.73 -29.82 14.18
N ARG A 80 9.67 -30.32 14.82
CA ARG A 80 8.50 -29.50 15.16
C ARG A 80 8.86 -28.24 15.94
N GLU A 81 9.80 -28.34 16.88
CA GLU A 81 10.25 -27.20 17.69
C GLU A 81 11.02 -26.17 16.83
N GLN A 82 11.88 -26.63 15.93
CA GLN A 82 12.60 -25.76 15.00
C GLN A 82 11.64 -25.08 14.02
N ALA A 83 10.71 -25.85 13.46
CA ALA A 83 9.67 -25.35 12.56
C ALA A 83 8.79 -24.31 13.25
N SER A 84 8.37 -24.55 14.49
CA SER A 84 7.54 -23.59 15.25
C SER A 84 8.29 -22.30 15.56
N ARG A 85 9.58 -22.37 15.88
CA ARG A 85 10.42 -21.18 16.09
C ARG A 85 10.58 -20.39 14.78
N LYS A 86 10.99 -21.06 13.70
CA LYS A 86 11.19 -20.42 12.39
C LYS A 86 9.89 -19.84 11.82
N LEU A 87 8.74 -20.47 12.08
CA LEU A 87 7.42 -19.91 11.79
C LEU A 87 7.20 -18.57 12.50
N GLY A 88 7.42 -18.53 13.82
CA GLY A 88 7.28 -17.31 14.62
C GLY A 88 8.26 -16.21 14.20
N ASP A 89 9.51 -16.58 13.91
CA ASP A 89 10.54 -15.66 13.41
C ASP A 89 10.12 -15.05 12.06
N TYR A 90 9.60 -15.85 11.14
CA TYR A 90 9.13 -15.37 9.83
C TYR A 90 7.96 -14.40 9.96
N LEU A 91 6.93 -14.77 10.72
CA LEU A 91 5.76 -13.92 10.95
C LEU A 91 6.14 -12.61 11.64
N SER A 92 7.06 -12.67 12.61
CA SER A 92 7.62 -11.49 13.26
C SER A 92 8.36 -10.62 12.25
N ALA A 93 9.19 -11.21 11.38
CA ALA A 93 9.93 -10.46 10.39
C ALA A 93 9.02 -9.76 9.36
N ILE A 94 7.93 -10.41 8.92
CA ILE A 94 6.90 -9.79 8.06
C ILE A 94 6.23 -8.63 8.78
N ALA A 95 5.80 -8.84 10.02
CA ALA A 95 5.14 -7.80 10.80
C ALA A 95 6.07 -6.61 11.08
N ASP A 96 7.39 -6.83 11.18
CA ASP A 96 8.36 -5.74 11.37
C ASP A 96 8.52 -4.98 10.06
N GLU A 97 8.53 -5.68 8.93
CA GLU A 97 8.55 -5.04 7.61
C GLU A 97 7.28 -4.21 7.37
N LEU A 98 6.09 -4.73 7.70
CA LEU A 98 4.83 -3.99 7.57
C LEU A 98 4.72 -2.79 8.51
N LYS A 99 5.40 -2.81 9.65
CA LYS A 99 5.48 -1.65 10.53
C LYS A 99 6.22 -0.49 9.86
N ASP A 100 7.28 -0.82 9.12
CA ASP A 100 8.14 0.13 8.42
C ASP A 100 7.56 0.52 7.05
N ASP A 101 6.92 -0.43 6.38
CA ASP A 101 6.27 -0.29 5.06
C ASP A 101 4.83 -0.85 5.09
N PRO A 102 3.86 -0.11 5.66
CA PRO A 102 2.48 -0.57 5.75
C PRO A 102 1.82 -0.65 4.38
N LEU A 103 0.88 -1.60 4.23
CA LEU A 103 0.08 -1.73 3.01
C LEU A 103 -1.25 -1.00 3.16
N VAL A 104 -1.66 -0.34 2.08
CA VAL A 104 -2.99 0.28 1.95
C VAL A 104 -3.89 -0.68 1.18
N VAL A 105 -5.05 -1.03 1.73
CA VAL A 105 -5.93 -2.06 1.17
C VAL A 105 -7.38 -1.60 1.18
N SER A 106 -8.11 -1.82 0.10
CA SER A 106 -9.59 -1.70 0.08
C SER A 106 -10.24 -3.07 0.16
N ILE A 107 -11.30 -3.16 0.97
CA ILE A 107 -12.11 -4.38 1.12
C ILE A 107 -13.35 -4.24 0.25
N LEU A 108 -13.48 -5.10 -0.76
CA LEU A 108 -14.58 -5.15 -1.68
C LEU A 108 -15.53 -6.27 -1.25
N ASP A 109 -16.54 -5.92 -0.47
CA ASP A 109 -17.55 -6.83 0.09
C ASP A 109 -18.94 -6.64 -0.55
N GLY A 110 -19.03 -5.76 -1.56
CA GLY A 110 -20.26 -5.43 -2.27
C GLY A 110 -21.10 -4.34 -1.60
N ASN A 111 -20.72 -3.81 -0.44
CA ASN A 111 -21.51 -2.76 0.23
C ASN A 111 -21.54 -1.47 -0.59
N ALA A 112 -20.40 -1.05 -1.15
CA ALA A 112 -20.34 0.13 -2.03
C ALA A 112 -21.27 0.00 -3.25
N LEU A 113 -21.31 -1.19 -3.86
CA LEU A 113 -22.21 -1.47 -4.99
C LEU A 113 -23.68 -1.44 -4.57
N ARG A 114 -24.02 -1.96 -3.37
CA ARG A 114 -25.38 -1.89 -2.84
C ARG A 114 -25.82 -0.45 -2.61
N MET A 115 -24.94 0.40 -2.08
CA MET A 115 -25.27 1.81 -1.88
C MET A 115 -25.70 2.49 -3.18
N PHE A 116 -25.02 2.20 -4.30
CA PHE A 116 -25.44 2.73 -5.61
C PHE A 116 -26.78 2.20 -6.10
N LEU A 117 -27.22 1.05 -5.62
CA LEU A 117 -28.50 0.43 -6.00
C LEU A 117 -29.65 0.78 -5.04
N GLU A 118 -29.37 1.43 -3.91
CA GLU A 118 -30.38 1.79 -2.91
C GLU A 118 -31.30 2.93 -3.37
N ASP A 119 -30.76 3.87 -4.15
CA ASP A 119 -31.50 5.00 -4.72
C ASP A 119 -31.49 4.89 -6.26
N GLU A 120 -32.70 4.96 -6.85
CA GLU A 120 -32.89 4.84 -8.30
C GLU A 120 -32.25 6.02 -9.06
N ASP A 121 -32.28 7.22 -8.47
CA ASP A 121 -31.69 8.42 -9.08
C ASP A 121 -30.15 8.35 -9.05
N ASP A 122 -29.56 7.83 -7.97
CA ASP A 122 -28.10 7.61 -7.86
C ASP A 122 -27.62 6.57 -8.88
N PHE A 123 -28.35 5.46 -9.00
CA PHE A 123 -28.05 4.44 -10.01
C PHE A 123 -28.17 5.00 -11.43
N ALA A 124 -29.26 5.72 -11.72
CA ALA A 124 -29.51 6.31 -13.02
C ALA A 124 -28.39 7.28 -13.43
N MET A 125 -27.90 8.10 -12.50
CA MET A 125 -26.78 9.01 -12.73
C MET A 125 -25.49 8.25 -13.07
N ILE A 126 -25.18 7.16 -12.36
CA ILE A 126 -23.98 6.34 -12.64
C ILE A 126 -24.11 5.66 -14.00
N ALA A 127 -25.26 5.07 -14.31
CA ALA A 127 -25.49 4.40 -15.57
C ALA A 127 -25.44 5.39 -16.75
N GLU A 128 -25.97 6.60 -16.59
CA GLU A 128 -25.86 7.67 -17.57
C GLU A 128 -24.41 8.08 -17.80
N ASN A 129 -23.65 8.38 -16.75
CA ASN A 129 -22.24 8.76 -16.89
C ASN A 129 -21.42 7.68 -17.61
N LEU A 130 -21.57 6.41 -17.18
CA LEU A 130 -20.88 5.29 -17.83
C LEU A 130 -21.28 5.13 -19.30
N PHE A 131 -22.56 5.31 -19.64
CA PHE A 131 -23.01 5.24 -21.02
C PHE A 131 -22.40 6.35 -21.88
N THR A 132 -22.42 7.59 -21.39
CA THR A 132 -21.87 8.75 -22.10
C THR A 132 -20.37 8.62 -22.32
N ASP A 133 -19.62 8.11 -21.32
CA ASP A 133 -18.18 7.89 -21.45
C ASP A 133 -17.83 6.82 -22.50
N LEU A 134 -18.72 5.83 -22.69
CA LEU A 134 -18.54 4.74 -23.65
C LEU A 134 -19.06 5.09 -25.06
N ASP A 135 -20.12 5.89 -25.18
CA ASP A 135 -20.66 6.38 -26.46
C ASP A 135 -19.85 7.56 -27.00
N THR A 136 -18.54 7.34 -27.19
CA THR A 136 -17.58 8.38 -27.61
C THR A 136 -17.89 9.01 -28.97
N GLU A 137 -18.70 8.35 -29.80
CA GLU A 137 -19.14 8.84 -31.10
C GLU A 137 -20.54 9.49 -31.08
N ASP A 138 -21.18 9.60 -29.91
CA ASP A 138 -22.51 10.19 -29.71
C ASP A 138 -23.58 9.61 -30.65
N LYS A 139 -23.60 8.28 -30.76
CA LYS A 139 -24.56 7.56 -31.62
C LYS A 139 -25.92 7.37 -30.94
N GLY A 140 -25.99 7.57 -29.62
CA GLY A 140 -27.11 7.22 -28.75
C GLY A 140 -27.23 5.71 -28.52
N LYS A 141 -26.20 4.93 -28.89
CA LYS A 141 -26.17 3.47 -28.80
C LYS A 141 -24.75 2.95 -28.67
N ILE A 142 -24.57 1.95 -27.82
CA ILE A 142 -23.31 1.23 -27.66
C ILE A 142 -23.50 -0.27 -27.84
N GLY A 143 -22.44 -0.99 -28.20
CA GLY A 143 -22.47 -2.44 -28.31
C GLY A 143 -22.74 -3.09 -26.94
N LYS A 144 -23.47 -4.20 -26.92
CA LYS A 144 -23.75 -4.94 -25.66
C LYS A 144 -22.46 -5.35 -24.93
N SER A 145 -21.39 -5.61 -25.67
CA SER A 145 -20.05 -5.90 -25.14
C SER A 145 -19.47 -4.78 -24.28
N GLU A 146 -19.90 -3.53 -24.46
CA GLU A 146 -19.44 -2.37 -23.70
C GLU A 146 -19.88 -2.41 -22.23
N ILE A 147 -20.87 -3.22 -21.86
CA ILE A 147 -21.22 -3.47 -20.45
C ILE A 147 -20.01 -3.98 -19.65
N ARG A 148 -19.16 -4.81 -20.26
CA ARG A 148 -17.91 -5.25 -19.63
C ARG A 148 -17.01 -4.05 -19.33
N ASN A 149 -16.85 -3.14 -20.29
CA ASN A 149 -16.02 -1.95 -20.12
C ASN A 149 -16.62 -1.01 -19.08
N ALA A 150 -17.95 -0.86 -19.02
CA ALA A 150 -18.64 -0.09 -18.00
C ALA A 150 -18.34 -0.62 -16.58
N VAL A 151 -18.50 -1.94 -16.37
CA VAL A 151 -18.24 -2.55 -15.07
C VAL A 151 -16.76 -2.45 -14.70
N VAL A 152 -15.84 -2.62 -15.66
CA VAL A 152 -14.41 -2.41 -15.42
C VAL A 152 -14.11 -0.94 -15.10
N HIS A 153 -14.78 0.01 -15.77
CA HIS A 153 -14.59 1.44 -15.58
C HIS A 153 -15.01 1.92 -14.19
N MET A 154 -16.03 1.29 -13.59
CA MET A 154 -16.39 1.52 -12.19
C MET A 154 -15.19 1.30 -11.25
N GLY A 155 -14.40 0.24 -11.48
CA GLY A 155 -13.15 -0.01 -10.78
C GLY A 155 -13.27 -0.16 -9.25
N VAL A 156 -12.11 -0.21 -8.59
CA VAL A 156 -12.01 -0.42 -7.12
C VAL A 156 -12.69 0.69 -6.34
N GLU A 157 -12.60 1.93 -6.85
CA GLU A 157 -13.21 3.12 -6.24
C GLU A 157 -14.74 3.01 -6.11
N MET A 158 -15.39 2.34 -7.06
CA MET A 158 -16.84 2.08 -7.03
C MET A 158 -17.18 0.69 -6.51
N GLY A 159 -16.22 -0.04 -5.92
CA GLY A 159 -16.48 -1.34 -5.31
C GLY A 159 -16.34 -2.54 -6.26
N VAL A 160 -15.87 -2.35 -7.49
CA VAL A 160 -15.65 -3.43 -8.47
C VAL A 160 -14.21 -3.94 -8.40
N PRO A 161 -13.99 -5.25 -8.11
CA PRO A 161 -12.64 -5.82 -8.08
C PRO A 161 -12.01 -5.92 -9.48
N PRO A 162 -10.66 -5.86 -9.57
CA PRO A 162 -9.95 -6.26 -10.78
C PRO A 162 -10.32 -7.68 -11.21
N LEU A 163 -10.39 -7.92 -12.53
CA LEU A 163 -10.82 -9.20 -13.09
C LEU A 163 -9.90 -10.36 -12.66
N GLU A 164 -8.60 -10.09 -12.51
CA GLU A 164 -7.60 -11.07 -12.08
C GLU A 164 -7.84 -11.53 -10.64
N GLU A 165 -8.28 -10.62 -9.77
CA GLU A 165 -8.53 -10.87 -8.35
C GLU A 165 -9.92 -11.46 -8.11
N PHE A 166 -10.85 -11.28 -9.05
CA PHE A 166 -12.22 -11.82 -8.96
C PHE A 166 -12.73 -12.45 -10.28
N PRO A 167 -12.27 -13.67 -10.62
CA PRO A 167 -12.67 -14.35 -11.85
C PRO A 167 -14.18 -14.57 -12.00
N LEU A 168 -14.92 -14.63 -10.88
CA LEU A 168 -16.39 -14.77 -10.86
C LEU A 168 -17.10 -13.62 -11.60
N LEU A 169 -16.48 -12.43 -11.69
CA LEU A 169 -17.03 -11.33 -12.47
C LEU A 169 -17.22 -11.70 -13.95
N ASN A 170 -16.29 -12.48 -14.53
CA ASN A 170 -16.44 -12.94 -15.91
C ASN A 170 -17.64 -13.88 -16.08
N ASP A 171 -17.89 -14.74 -15.08
CA ASP A 171 -19.02 -15.67 -15.13
C ASP A 171 -20.35 -14.93 -15.01
N ILE A 172 -20.41 -13.89 -14.17
CA ILE A 172 -21.58 -13.01 -14.03
C ILE A 172 -21.85 -12.29 -15.37
N LEU A 173 -20.85 -11.65 -15.96
CA LEU A 173 -21.00 -10.94 -17.25
C LEU A 173 -21.47 -11.88 -18.37
N LYS A 174 -20.92 -13.09 -18.44
CA LYS A 174 -21.34 -14.11 -19.42
C LYS A 174 -22.77 -14.58 -19.19
N LYS A 175 -23.18 -14.79 -17.94
CA LYS A 175 -24.55 -15.20 -17.58
C LYS A 175 -25.59 -14.18 -18.03
N HIS A 176 -25.26 -12.88 -18.00
CA HIS A 176 -26.13 -11.80 -18.48
C HIS A 176 -26.02 -11.55 -19.99
N GLY A 177 -25.27 -12.40 -20.72
CA GLY A 177 -25.20 -12.37 -22.18
C GLY A 177 -24.46 -11.15 -22.74
N VAL A 178 -23.53 -10.56 -21.99
CA VAL A 178 -22.75 -9.37 -22.42
C VAL A 178 -21.94 -9.62 -23.70
N GLU A 179 -21.62 -10.89 -24.00
CA GLU A 179 -20.87 -11.29 -25.21
C GLU A 179 -21.78 -11.54 -26.43
N GLU A 180 -23.10 -11.39 -26.30
CA GLU A 180 -24.03 -11.53 -27.42
C GLU A 180 -24.02 -10.28 -28.32
N GLU A 181 -24.24 -10.50 -29.62
CA GLU A 181 -24.38 -9.39 -30.57
C GLU A 181 -25.62 -8.54 -30.26
N GLY A 182 -25.47 -7.22 -30.32
CA GLY A 182 -26.56 -6.27 -30.12
C GLY A 182 -26.06 -4.87 -29.77
N GLU A 183 -26.96 -3.90 -29.94
CA GLU A 183 -26.77 -2.53 -29.49
C GLU A 183 -27.78 -2.19 -28.40
N LEU A 184 -27.35 -1.37 -27.44
CA LEU A 184 -28.17 -0.89 -26.34
C LEU A 184 -28.26 0.63 -26.42
N GLY A 185 -29.47 1.17 -26.36
CA GLY A 185 -29.66 2.57 -25.98
C GLY A 185 -29.50 2.75 -24.46
N GLN A 186 -29.43 3.99 -23.99
CA GLN A 186 -29.17 4.34 -22.58
C GLN A 186 -30.07 3.61 -21.57
N SER A 187 -31.39 3.58 -21.79
CA SER A 187 -32.32 2.88 -20.88
C SER A 187 -32.08 1.36 -20.85
N GLN A 188 -31.82 0.75 -22.02
CA GLN A 188 -31.54 -0.69 -22.12
C GLN A 188 -30.19 -1.05 -21.49
N PHE A 189 -29.23 -0.14 -21.56
CA PHE A 189 -27.94 -0.26 -20.88
C PHE A 189 -28.13 -0.27 -19.37
N ALA A 190 -28.88 0.68 -18.81
CA ALA A 190 -29.17 0.72 -17.37
C ALA A 190 -29.94 -0.53 -16.89
N GLU A 191 -30.97 -0.95 -17.62
CA GLU A 191 -31.75 -2.16 -17.34
C GLU A 191 -30.89 -3.44 -17.31
N LEU A 192 -29.86 -3.53 -18.15
CA LEU A 192 -28.94 -4.66 -18.19
C LEU A 192 -27.82 -4.55 -17.13
N LEU A 193 -27.33 -3.35 -16.87
CA LEU A 193 -26.25 -3.09 -15.91
C LEU A 193 -26.70 -3.37 -14.47
N GLN A 194 -27.92 -2.98 -14.10
CA GLN A 194 -28.44 -3.11 -12.74
C GLN A 194 -28.38 -4.55 -12.18
N PRO A 195 -28.91 -5.59 -12.86
CA PRO A 195 -28.84 -6.96 -12.34
C PRO A 195 -27.41 -7.52 -12.31
N ILE A 196 -26.50 -7.03 -13.14
CA ILE A 196 -25.07 -7.41 -13.11
C ILE A 196 -24.42 -6.88 -11.84
N ILE A 197 -24.62 -5.60 -11.52
CA ILE A 197 -24.07 -4.97 -10.31
C ILE A 197 -24.67 -5.63 -9.05
N GLN A 198 -25.97 -5.94 -9.07
CA GLN A 198 -26.63 -6.62 -7.95
C GLN A 198 -26.03 -8.02 -7.71
N GLU A 199 -25.84 -8.82 -8.76
CA GLU A 199 -25.24 -10.14 -8.64
C GLU A 199 -23.77 -10.09 -8.22
N LEU A 200 -23.02 -9.09 -8.69
CA LEU A 200 -21.65 -8.82 -8.25
C LEU A 200 -21.61 -8.49 -6.75
N ALA A 201 -22.49 -7.60 -6.28
CA ALA A 201 -22.61 -7.25 -4.87
C ALA A 201 -22.97 -8.46 -3.99
N ASP A 202 -23.84 -9.36 -4.47
CA ASP A 202 -24.19 -10.60 -3.77
C ASP A 202 -23.05 -11.63 -3.77
N ALA A 203 -22.24 -11.67 -4.83
CA ALA A 203 -21.07 -12.53 -4.90
C ALA A 203 -19.98 -12.05 -3.92
N LEU A 204 -19.70 -10.74 -3.89
CA LEU A 204 -18.74 -10.14 -2.97
C LEU A 204 -19.16 -10.25 -1.50
N ALA A 205 -20.46 -10.15 -1.22
CA ALA A 205 -20.96 -10.35 0.14
C ALA A 205 -20.72 -11.77 0.69
N LYS A 206 -20.65 -12.78 -0.20
CA LYS A 206 -20.31 -14.17 0.18
C LYS A 206 -18.81 -14.36 0.35
N LYS A 207 -18.01 -13.69 -0.48
CA LYS A 207 -16.55 -13.74 -0.45
C LYS A 207 -15.99 -12.40 -0.89
N HIS A 208 -15.55 -11.60 0.08
CA HIS A 208 -14.92 -10.33 -0.18
C HIS A 208 -13.59 -10.51 -0.93
N VAL A 209 -13.15 -9.44 -1.57
CA VAL A 209 -11.84 -9.31 -2.21
C VAL A 209 -11.12 -8.15 -1.58
N ALA A 210 -9.87 -8.36 -1.15
CA ALA A 210 -9.02 -7.30 -0.65
C ALA A 210 -8.02 -6.91 -1.76
N VAL A 211 -7.97 -5.62 -2.10
CA VAL A 211 -7.10 -5.10 -3.16
C VAL A 211 -6.04 -4.20 -2.54
N ILE A 212 -4.77 -4.50 -2.80
CA ILE A 212 -3.64 -3.69 -2.35
C ILE A 212 -3.48 -2.50 -3.30
N HIS A 213 -3.50 -1.30 -2.73
CA HIS A 213 -3.21 -0.07 -3.45
C HIS A 213 -1.72 0.15 -3.60
N LYS A 214 -1.31 0.77 -4.71
CA LYS A 214 0.06 1.22 -4.92
C LYS A 214 0.32 2.56 -4.24
N ILE A 215 0.01 2.63 -2.95
CA ILE A 215 0.18 3.82 -2.13
C ILE A 215 1.28 3.52 -1.12
N LYS A 216 2.30 4.39 -1.08
CA LYS A 216 3.34 4.35 -0.06
C LYS A 216 2.90 5.19 1.13
N ILE A 217 2.86 4.58 2.31
CA ILE A 217 2.70 5.32 3.56
C ILE A 217 4.08 5.72 4.06
N VAL A 218 4.28 7.01 4.31
CA VAL A 218 5.45 7.53 4.99
C VAL A 218 5.05 7.90 6.41
N ASN A 219 5.47 7.11 7.39
CA ASN A 219 5.09 7.23 8.81
C ASN A 219 6.25 7.62 9.74
N GLY A 220 7.40 8.00 9.17
CA GLY A 220 8.60 8.41 9.92
C GLY A 220 9.44 7.28 10.50
N SER A 221 9.04 6.00 10.37
CA SER A 221 9.79 4.84 10.88
C SER A 221 11.22 4.76 10.33
N GLU A 222 11.39 4.94 9.02
CA GLU A 222 12.71 4.97 8.37
C GLU A 222 13.58 6.12 8.86
N ILE A 223 13.00 7.30 9.12
CA ILE A 223 13.71 8.44 9.69
C ILE A 223 14.20 8.10 11.10
N ARG A 224 13.37 7.44 11.93
CA ARG A 224 13.79 6.95 13.26
C ARG A 224 14.95 5.98 13.18
N LYS A 225 14.97 5.08 12.18
CA LYS A 225 16.10 4.16 11.96
C LYS A 225 17.38 4.91 11.56
N VAL A 226 17.28 5.92 10.70
CA VAL A 226 18.42 6.78 10.34
C VAL A 226 18.95 7.52 11.57
N LEU A 227 18.06 8.07 12.41
CA LEU A 227 18.43 8.78 13.64
C LEU A 227 19.11 7.89 14.70
N ALA A 228 18.74 6.60 14.73
CA ALA A 228 19.32 5.59 15.63
C ALA A 228 20.64 4.98 15.10
N ASP A 229 20.87 5.03 13.80
CA ASP A 229 22.08 4.54 13.15
C ASP A 229 23.08 5.69 12.95
N GLU A 230 24.03 5.80 13.89
CA GLU A 230 25.10 6.80 13.87
C GLU A 230 25.86 6.84 12.53
N LYS A 231 26.07 5.70 11.87
CA LYS A 231 26.77 5.67 10.59
C LYS A 231 25.93 6.32 9.49
N LYS A 232 24.66 5.91 9.36
CA LYS A 232 23.74 6.50 8.36
C LYS A 232 23.56 8.00 8.56
N LEU A 233 23.43 8.44 9.82
CA LEU A 233 23.31 9.86 10.13
C LEU A 233 24.58 10.63 9.75
N ASN A 234 25.77 10.09 10.05
CA ASN A 234 27.04 10.70 9.67
C ASN A 234 27.21 10.79 8.15
N ASP A 235 26.82 9.74 7.41
CA ASP A 235 26.83 9.73 5.95
C ASP A 235 25.90 10.81 5.37
N ALA A 236 24.70 10.97 5.96
CA ALA A 236 23.76 12.03 5.58
C ALA A 236 24.32 13.43 5.86
N ILE A 237 24.95 13.65 7.02
CA ILE A 237 25.61 14.92 7.38
C ILE A 237 26.72 15.24 6.35
N ALA A 238 27.57 14.26 6.05
CA ALA A 238 28.66 14.44 5.10
C ALA A 238 28.13 14.81 3.69
N LYS A 239 27.07 14.14 3.21
CA LYS A 239 26.42 14.47 1.94
C LYS A 239 25.81 15.89 1.96
N ALA A 240 25.11 16.26 3.03
CA ALA A 240 24.51 17.59 3.17
C ALA A 240 25.57 18.70 3.14
N LEU A 241 26.73 18.48 3.78
CA LEU A 241 27.85 19.42 3.79
C LEU A 241 28.53 19.57 2.42
N GLN A 242 28.51 18.54 1.56
CA GLN A 242 29.03 18.64 0.18
C GLN A 242 28.23 19.62 -0.68
N GLY A 243 26.97 19.87 -0.34
CA GLY A 243 26.12 20.87 -0.99
C GLY A 243 26.47 22.32 -0.66
N LYS A 244 27.41 22.59 0.26
CA LYS A 244 27.87 23.94 0.59
C LYS A 244 28.57 24.57 -0.62
N HIS A 245 27.84 25.37 -1.40
CA HIS A 245 28.44 26.32 -2.32
C HIS A 245 29.12 27.46 -1.54
N LYS A 246 30.12 28.10 -2.14
CA LYS A 246 30.92 29.19 -1.55
C LYS A 246 30.14 30.51 -1.41
N ASN A 247 29.01 30.52 -0.71
CA ASN A 247 28.24 31.74 -0.43
C ASN A 247 27.52 31.67 0.92
N ASP A 248 27.08 32.84 1.39
CA ASP A 248 26.38 33.12 2.66
C ASP A 248 24.99 32.44 2.83
N GLN A 249 24.79 31.25 2.25
CA GLN A 249 23.53 30.51 2.32
C GLN A 249 23.29 30.02 3.75
N LYS A 250 22.07 30.16 4.26
CA LYS A 250 21.72 29.72 5.62
C LYS A 250 21.83 28.20 5.72
N SER A 251 22.26 27.69 6.87
CA SER A 251 22.37 26.24 7.07
C SER A 251 21.03 25.51 6.94
N THR A 252 19.93 26.17 7.30
CA THR A 252 18.57 25.65 7.11
C THR A 252 18.20 25.49 5.63
N GLU A 253 18.59 26.44 4.77
CA GLU A 253 18.37 26.36 3.32
C GLU A 253 19.21 25.23 2.71
N ILE A 254 20.47 25.08 3.13
CA ILE A 254 21.33 23.98 2.68
C ILE A 254 20.73 22.62 3.07
N ILE A 255 20.22 22.50 4.31
CA ILE A 255 19.58 21.26 4.76
C ILE A 255 18.28 21.02 3.99
N ARG A 256 17.44 22.05 3.78
CA ARG A 256 16.21 21.93 2.98
C ARG A 256 16.53 21.42 1.57
N ASP A 257 17.45 22.06 0.86
CA ASP A 257 17.89 21.65 -0.48
C ASP A 257 18.40 20.20 -0.50
N PHE A 258 19.15 19.80 0.54
CA PHE A 258 19.64 18.44 0.68
C PHE A 258 18.50 17.42 0.88
N LEU A 259 17.54 17.72 1.76
CA LEU A 259 16.41 16.85 2.07
C LEU A 259 15.42 16.75 0.90
N GLU A 260 15.22 17.82 0.13
CA GLU A 260 14.39 17.77 -1.08
C GLU A 260 15.03 16.87 -2.15
N LYS A 261 16.37 16.88 -2.28
CA LYS A 261 17.10 16.05 -3.26
C LYS A 261 17.34 14.62 -2.83
N ASN A 262 17.58 14.37 -1.54
CA ASN A 262 18.03 13.08 -1.01
C ASN A 262 17.05 12.48 0.01
N GLY A 263 15.90 13.12 0.24
CA GLY A 263 14.97 12.74 1.30
C GLY A 263 14.49 11.30 1.22
N LYS A 264 14.30 10.78 0.00
CA LYS A 264 13.90 9.38 -0.23
C LYS A 264 14.84 8.37 0.43
N GLU A 265 16.15 8.61 0.42
CA GLU A 265 17.14 7.73 1.07
C GLU A 265 17.04 7.77 2.60
N LEU A 266 16.49 8.86 3.14
CA LEU A 266 16.32 9.09 4.57
C LEU A 266 14.92 8.70 5.07
N GLY A 267 14.04 8.24 4.18
CA GLY A 267 12.66 7.90 4.51
C GLY A 267 11.70 9.10 4.52
N LEU A 268 12.06 10.21 3.88
CA LEU A 268 11.18 11.36 3.68
C LEU A 268 10.31 11.17 2.42
N PRO A 269 9.09 11.74 2.42
CA PRO A 269 8.28 11.78 1.22
C PRO A 269 8.91 12.75 0.18
N PRO A 270 8.67 12.57 -1.14
CA PRO A 270 9.12 13.52 -2.14
C PRO A 270 8.48 14.90 -1.90
N SER A 271 9.27 15.97 -1.85
CA SER A 271 8.82 17.30 -1.39
C SER A 271 7.66 17.90 -2.20
N GLU A 272 7.51 17.51 -3.46
CA GLU A 272 6.46 17.98 -4.38
C GLU A 272 5.40 16.90 -4.67
N ALA A 273 5.31 15.84 -3.86
CA ALA A 273 4.38 14.73 -4.11
C ALA A 273 2.91 15.16 -4.06
N ASN A 274 2.52 15.92 -3.04
CA ASN A 274 1.18 16.47 -2.87
C ASN A 274 1.17 17.62 -1.86
N GLU A 275 0.01 18.28 -1.72
CA GLU A 275 -0.18 19.41 -0.81
C GLU A 275 0.15 19.08 0.66
N ALA A 276 -0.21 17.88 1.13
CA ALA A 276 0.08 17.47 2.50
C ALA A 276 1.60 17.38 2.77
N VAL A 277 2.38 16.93 1.78
CA VAL A 277 3.84 16.89 1.89
C VAL A 277 4.46 18.30 1.84
N ILE A 278 3.95 19.19 0.98
CA ILE A 278 4.42 20.58 0.94
C ILE A 278 4.20 21.25 2.30
N LEU A 279 3.01 21.08 2.89
CA LEU A 279 2.68 21.60 4.22
C LEU A 279 3.54 21.00 5.32
N LEU A 280 3.87 19.70 5.24
CA LEU A 280 4.80 19.04 6.17
C LEU A 280 6.18 19.70 6.15
N TYR A 281 6.76 19.91 4.95
CA TYR A 281 8.06 20.57 4.83
C TYR A 281 8.01 22.00 5.36
N ASP A 282 6.99 22.78 4.97
CA ASP A 282 6.87 24.17 5.43
C ASP A 282 6.65 24.26 6.95
N ALA A 283 5.87 23.37 7.55
CA ALA A 283 5.66 23.31 8.99
C ALA A 283 6.96 23.01 9.73
N VAL A 284 7.70 21.96 9.34
CA VAL A 284 8.96 21.59 9.99
C VAL A 284 9.99 22.71 9.90
N PHE A 285 10.12 23.38 8.76
CA PHE A 285 11.11 24.45 8.58
C PHE A 285 10.66 25.80 9.16
N THR A 286 9.36 26.05 9.35
CA THR A 286 8.86 27.25 10.05
C THR A 286 9.06 27.13 11.57
N ASP A 287 8.88 25.93 12.13
CA ASP A 287 9.09 25.66 13.56
C ASP A 287 10.56 25.82 13.99
N ILE A 288 11.48 25.72 13.02
CA ILE A 288 12.92 25.79 13.25
C ILE A 288 13.37 27.23 12.98
N ASP A 289 13.43 28.01 14.06
CA ASP A 289 13.62 29.47 14.00
C ASP A 289 14.87 29.89 13.20
N SER A 290 14.63 30.85 12.31
CA SER A 290 15.44 31.36 11.19
C SER A 290 16.72 32.15 11.57
N GLY A 291 17.20 31.99 12.81
CA GLY A 291 18.18 32.87 13.47
C GLY A 291 19.58 32.30 13.72
N ARG A 292 19.94 31.10 13.23
CA ARG A 292 21.34 30.63 13.30
C ARG A 292 22.14 31.17 12.09
N ASP A 293 22.99 32.15 12.36
CA ASP A 293 23.79 32.88 11.37
C ASP A 293 25.01 32.09 10.82
N ALA A 294 25.54 32.58 9.70
CA ALA A 294 26.35 31.93 8.65
C ALA A 294 27.71 31.28 9.00
N SER A 295 27.99 30.90 10.24
CA SER A 295 29.16 30.08 10.58
C SER A 295 28.81 29.05 11.64
N ILE A 296 28.03 28.07 11.22
CA ILE A 296 27.72 26.91 12.06
C ILE A 296 28.91 25.95 11.97
N GLU A 297 29.55 25.68 13.10
CA GLU A 297 30.55 24.61 13.25
C GLU A 297 29.93 23.27 12.82
N GLU A 298 30.74 22.31 12.37
CA GLU A 298 30.24 21.01 11.89
C GLU A 298 29.32 20.31 12.92
N ASP A 299 29.63 20.45 14.20
CA ASP A 299 28.84 19.92 15.32
C ASP A 299 27.46 20.59 15.43
N ASP A 300 27.35 21.89 15.16
CA ASP A 300 26.07 22.59 15.23
C ASP A 300 25.22 22.34 13.98
N PHE A 301 25.85 22.08 12.82
CA PHE A 301 25.15 21.64 11.60
C PHE A 301 24.57 20.24 11.79
N ARG A 302 25.36 19.35 12.40
CA ARG A 302 24.92 18.02 12.81
C ARG A 302 23.72 18.07 13.75
N LYS A 303 23.76 18.92 14.79
CA LYS A 303 22.62 19.09 15.70
C LYS A 303 21.38 19.57 14.96
N LEU A 304 21.54 20.54 14.06
CA LEU A 304 20.43 21.09 13.28
C LEU A 304 19.79 20.04 12.36
N LEU A 305 20.59 19.27 11.60
CA LEU A 305 20.04 18.21 10.75
C LEU A 305 19.33 17.14 11.58
N ARG A 306 19.89 16.74 12.73
CA ARG A 306 19.23 15.80 13.64
C ARG A 306 17.90 16.34 14.13
N GLU A 307 17.84 17.59 14.57
CA GLU A 307 16.64 18.27 15.06
C GLU A 307 15.55 18.34 13.98
N ILE A 308 15.92 18.66 12.73
CA ILE A 308 15.00 18.66 11.58
C ILE A 308 14.43 17.25 11.33
N LEU A 309 15.28 16.23 11.28
CA LEU A 309 14.84 14.84 11.06
C LEU A 309 13.97 14.33 12.22
N GLU A 310 14.27 14.71 13.46
CA GLU A 310 13.43 14.39 14.62
C GLU A 310 12.05 15.01 14.49
N LYS A 311 11.95 16.26 14.02
CA LYS A 311 10.67 16.94 13.76
C LYS A 311 9.87 16.28 12.66
N PHE A 312 10.51 15.91 11.54
CA PHE A 312 9.83 15.13 10.50
C PHE A 312 9.31 13.80 11.05
N ALA A 313 10.12 13.08 11.82
CA ALA A 313 9.69 11.81 12.40
C ALA A 313 8.50 11.98 13.36
N GLU A 314 8.50 13.01 14.22
CA GLU A 314 7.38 13.33 15.11
C GLU A 314 6.09 13.65 14.33
N GLN A 315 6.17 14.50 13.31
CA GLN A 315 4.99 14.90 12.53
C GLN A 315 4.43 13.75 11.71
N LEU A 316 5.29 12.94 11.08
CA LEU A 316 4.88 11.76 10.29
C LEU A 316 4.37 10.60 11.15
N GLU A 317 4.84 10.47 12.39
CA GLU A 317 4.32 9.49 13.35
C GLU A 317 2.91 9.88 13.83
N ALA A 318 2.66 11.17 14.03
CA ALA A 318 1.34 11.69 14.39
C ALA A 318 0.37 11.70 13.20
N ASN A 319 0.85 12.09 12.01
CA ASN A 319 0.06 12.21 10.79
C ASN A 319 0.86 11.65 9.60
N PRO A 320 0.81 10.34 9.35
CA PRO A 320 1.46 9.74 8.19
C PRO A 320 0.93 10.34 6.88
N VAL A 321 1.81 10.48 5.90
CA VAL A 321 1.43 10.93 4.56
C VAL A 321 1.33 9.75 3.59
N TYR A 322 0.40 9.88 2.64
CA TYR A 322 0.13 8.88 1.61
C TYR A 322 0.66 9.41 0.28
N CYS A 323 1.52 8.64 -0.37
CA CYS A 323 2.14 9.00 -1.64
C CYS A 323 1.79 7.95 -2.69
N ASP A 324 1.11 8.37 -3.75
CA ASP A 324 0.82 7.49 -4.89
C ASP A 324 2.12 7.10 -5.59
N LEU A 325 2.26 5.82 -5.93
CA LEU A 325 3.43 5.30 -6.64
C LEU A 325 3.26 5.33 -8.17
N ASP A 326 2.11 5.81 -8.66
CA ASP A 326 1.80 5.92 -10.09
C ASP A 326 2.09 7.34 -10.67
N GLY A 327 2.89 8.15 -9.95
CA GLY A 327 3.41 9.45 -10.41
C GLY A 327 4.73 9.39 -11.17
#